data_AF-A0A2N6E0E1-F1
#
_entry.id   AF-A0A2N6E0E1-F1
#
_cell.length_a   1.000
_cell.length_b   1.000
_cell.length_c   1.000
_cell.angle_alpha   90.00
_cell.angle_beta   90.00
_cell.angle_gamma   90.00
#
_symmetry.space_group_name_H-M   'P 1'
#
loop_
_entity.id
_entity.type
_entity.pdbx_description
1 polymer ?
#
loop_
_entity_poly.entity_id
_entity_poly.type
_entity_poly.pdbx_seq_one_letter_code
_entity_poly.pdbx_strand_id
1 'polypeptide(L)' 'MRRGDLLLKVLGSGTSTGVPVLGCQCAVCRSSDPRNQRTRCSLLLTWNNRQVVIDTA' A
#
# COMPACT_ATOMS: atom_id res chain seq x y z
N MET A 1 9.14 2.33 -20.09
CA MET A 1 9.93 3.14 -19.12
C MET A 1 11.21 3.56 -19.81
N ARG A 2 11.56 4.84 -19.71
CA ARG A 2 12.86 5.32 -20.21
C ARG A 2 13.95 4.87 -19.24
N ARG A 3 15.16 4.70 -19.77
CA ARG A 3 16.35 4.42 -18.94
C ARG A 3 16.52 5.56 -17.94
N GLY A 4 16.48 5.26 -16.64
CA GLY A 4 16.54 6.27 -15.58
C GLY A 4 15.22 6.59 -14.87
N ASP A 5 14.06 6.18 -15.40
CA ASP A 5 12.76 6.40 -14.72
C ASP A 5 12.67 5.52 -13.45
N LEU A 6 12.38 6.15 -12.31
CA LEU A 6 12.03 5.46 -11.05
C LEU A 6 10.51 5.36 -10.93
N LEU A 7 9.98 4.15 -10.85
CA LEU A 7 8.57 3.91 -10.52
C LEU A 7 8.44 3.54 -9.05
N LEU A 8 7.56 4.26 -8.36
CA LEU A 8 7.12 3.94 -7.01
C LEU A 8 5.70 3.37 -7.06
N LYS A 9 5.53 2.16 -6.53
CA LYS A 9 4.22 1.55 -6.32
C LYS A 9 3.94 1.48 -4.82
N VAL A 10 2.80 2.03 -4.42
CA VAL A 10 2.27 1.85 -3.07
C VAL A 10 1.73 0.43 -2.94
N LEU A 11 2.35 -0.39 -2.11
CA LEU A 11 1.89 -1.74 -1.80
C LEU A 11 0.88 -1.73 -0.63
N GLY A 12 1.04 -0.78 0.28
CA GLY A 12 0.09 -0.51 1.35
C GLY A 12 0.20 0.92 1.87
N SER A 13 -0.91 1.43 2.37
CA SER A 13 -1.08 2.83 2.83
C SER A 13 -1.83 2.92 4.17
N GLY A 14 -2.00 1.78 4.83
CA GLY A 14 -2.69 1.65 6.11
C GLY A 14 -1.76 1.85 7.30
N THR A 15 -2.37 2.04 8.46
CA THR A 15 -1.70 2.05 9.77
C THR A 15 -1.16 0.64 10.10
N SER A 16 -0.53 0.48 11.26
CA SER A 16 -0.06 -0.82 11.77
C SER A 16 -1.15 -1.90 11.81
N THR A 17 -2.43 -1.53 11.92
CA THR A 17 -3.56 -2.44 11.96
C THR A 17 -4.25 -2.64 10.61
N GLY A 18 -3.89 -1.85 9.60
CA GLY A 18 -4.61 -1.78 8.33
C GLY A 18 -6.02 -1.20 8.46
N VAL A 19 -6.75 -1.23 7.34
CA VAL A 19 -8.18 -0.90 7.25
C VAL A 19 -8.87 -1.93 6.37
N PRO A 20 -9.95 -2.59 6.81
CA PRO A 20 -10.67 -2.37 8.07
C PRO A 20 -9.89 -2.82 9.31
N VAL A 21 -10.09 -2.09 10.42
CA VAL A 21 -9.62 -2.53 11.74
C VAL A 21 -10.53 -3.64 12.24
N LEU A 22 -9.95 -4.69 12.82
CA LEU A 22 -10.69 -5.82 13.39
C LEU A 22 -11.76 -5.32 14.37
N GLY A 23 -13.04 -5.61 14.07
CA GLY A 23 -14.18 -5.21 14.88
C GLY A 23 -14.75 -3.80 14.64
N CYS A 24 -14.14 -2.93 13.83
CA CYS A 24 -14.72 -1.59 13.59
C CYS A 24 -15.98 -1.66 12.74
N GLN A 25 -17.04 -1.06 13.25
CA GLN A 25 -18.28 -0.83 12.51
C GLN A 25 -18.36 0.62 12.00
N CYS A 26 -17.27 1.38 12.07
CA CYS A 26 -17.20 2.74 11.56
C CYS A 26 -17.32 2.82 10.03
N ALA A 27 -17.80 3.96 9.56
CA ALA A 27 -18.12 4.29 8.17
C ALA A 27 -16.99 3.99 7.17
N VAL A 28 -15.73 4.13 7.57
CA VAL A 28 -14.57 3.81 6.71
C VAL A 28 -14.35 2.29 6.63
N CYS A 29 -14.45 1.58 7.76
CA CYS A 29 -14.25 0.13 7.79
C CYS A 29 -15.39 -0.65 7.11
N ARG A 30 -16.59 -0.06 7.03
CA ARG A 30 -17.72 -0.60 6.25
C ARG A 30 -17.88 0.05 4.87
N SER A 31 -16.93 0.88 4.44
CA SER A 31 -17.00 1.57 3.16
C SER A 31 -16.90 0.59 1.99
N SER A 32 -17.71 0.80 0.96
CA SER A 32 -17.60 0.07 -0.31
C SER A 32 -16.57 0.67 -1.26
N ASP A 33 -15.97 1.83 -0.94
CA ASP A 33 -14.88 2.38 -1.76
C ASP A 33 -13.63 1.51 -1.59
N PRO A 34 -13.12 0.87 -2.67
CA PRO A 34 -11.95 0.01 -2.58
C PRO A 34 -10.70 0.74 -2.08
N ARG A 35 -10.61 2.08 -2.21
CA ARG A 35 -9.47 2.87 -1.68
C ARG A 35 -9.42 2.90 -0.15
N ASN A 36 -10.49 2.50 0.53
CA ASN A 36 -10.52 2.36 1.98
C ASN A 36 -10.03 0.99 2.48
N GLN A 37 -9.76 0.03 1.60
CA GLN A 37 -9.12 -1.22 1.94
C GLN A 37 -7.59 -1.03 1.89
N ARG A 38 -6.95 -1.02 3.06
CA ARG A 38 -5.54 -0.63 3.19
C ARG A 38 -4.78 -1.68 3.97
N THR A 39 -3.80 -2.29 3.32
CA THR A 39 -2.75 -3.08 3.96
C THR A 39 -1.77 -2.17 4.69
N ARG A 40 -0.95 -2.72 5.60
CA ARG A 40 0.12 -1.98 6.29
C ARG A 40 1.06 -1.30 5.29
N CYS A 41 1.60 -0.15 5.69
CA CYS A 41 2.49 0.67 4.86
C CYS A 41 3.65 -0.16 4.26
N SER A 42 3.84 -0.08 2.94
CA SER A 42 4.97 -0.66 2.22
C SER A 42 5.04 -0.11 0.79
N LEU A 43 6.24 -0.09 0.19
CA LEU A 43 6.48 0.40 -1.17
C LEU A 43 7.28 -0.61 -2.01
N LEU A 44 7.06 -0.59 -3.31
CA LEU A 44 7.92 -1.23 -4.31
C LEU A 44 8.54 -0.17 -5.20
N LEU A 45 9.86 -0.11 -5.22
CA LEU A 45 10.63 0.70 -6.16
C LEU A 45 11.03 -0.18 -7.35
N THR A 46 10.75 0.29 -8.56
CA THR A 46 11.21 -0.32 -9.81
C THR A 46 12.10 0.65 -10.56
N TRP A 47 13.35 0.26 -10.81
CA TRP A 47 14.34 1.08 -11.50
C TRP A 47 15.36 0.22 -12.22
N ASN A 48 15.62 0.49 -13.51
CA ASN A 48 16.64 -0.22 -14.31
C ASN A 48 16.59 -1.76 -14.18
N ASN A 49 15.40 -2.36 -14.35
CA ASN A 49 15.12 -3.80 -14.20
C ASN A 49 15.38 -4.38 -12.79
N ARG A 50 15.51 -3.53 -11.78
CA ARG A 50 15.62 -3.95 -10.37
C ARG A 50 14.31 -3.65 -9.65
N GLN A 51 14.03 -4.49 -8.66
CA GLN A 51 12.91 -4.32 -7.74
C GLN A 51 13.46 -4.27 -6.32
N VAL A 52 13.06 -3.23 -5.58
CA VAL A 52 13.43 -3.05 -4.18
C VAL A 52 12.16 -2.87 -3.38
N VAL A 53 11.92 -3.76 -2.43
CA VAL A 53 10.82 -3.65 -1.48
C VAL A 53 11.27 -2.82 -0.28
N ILE A 54 10.42 -1.91 0.17
CA ILE A 54 10.58 -1.17 1.43
C ILE A 54 9.52 -1.70 2.39
N ASP A 55 10.00 -2.19 3.54
CA ASP A 55 9.26 -2.91 4.58
C ASP A 55 8.67 -4.26 4.13
N THR A 56 8.72 -5.25 5.02
CA THR A 56 8.15 -6.61 4.83
C THR A 56 7.11 -6.92 5.90
N ALA A 57 6.35 -5.88 6.27
CA ALA A 57 5.42 -5.88 7.39
C ALA A 57 4.52 -7.11 7.45
#